data_AF-A0A9N9JHG0-F1
#
_entry.id   AF-A0A9N9JHG0-F1
#
_cell.length_a   1.000
_cell.length_b   1.000
_cell.length_c   1.000
_cell.angle_alpha   90.00
_cell.angle_beta   90.00
_cell.angle_gamma   90.00
#
_symmetry.space_group_name_H-M   'P 1'
#
loop_
_entity.id
_entity.type
_entity.pdbx_description
1 polymer ?
#
loop_
_entity_poly.entity_id
_entity_poly.type
_entity_poly.pdbx_seq_one_letter_code
_entity_poly.pdbx_strand_id
1 'polypeptide(L)'
;MPLPLDARIQVTGIIPEKTTVFKSNLFPLRLTFSLADGGEYPVIFKTGDDLRQDQLVIQIIMLMDKLLRKENLDLKLTPYKVLATGPDHGMMQFITSSTLANVLSDFNGSLLQFLKAHHPDEKAVGTYGVSAAVMDTYVKSCAGYCVITYLLGVGDRHLDNLLLSPD
;
A
#
# COMPACT_ATOMS: atom_id res chain seq x y z
N MET A 1 23.44 1.02 7.27
CA MET A 1 22.76 1.21 8.58
C MET A 1 21.38 0.59 8.46
N PRO A 2 20.91 -0.21 9.44
CA PRO A 2 19.57 -0.80 9.35
C PRO A 2 18.48 0.28 9.40
N LEU A 3 17.46 0.17 8.55
CA LEU A 3 16.30 1.04 8.59
C LEU A 3 15.39 0.65 9.77
N PRO A 4 14.97 1.57 10.65
CA PRO A 4 14.11 1.23 11.79
C PRO A 4 12.83 0.49 11.40
N LEU A 5 12.19 0.92 10.31
CA LEU A 5 10.95 0.31 9.79
C LEU A 5 11.13 -1.16 9.34
N ASP A 6 12.32 -1.52 8.86
CA ASP A 6 12.69 -2.90 8.52
C ASP A 6 14.19 -3.12 8.70
N ALA A 7 14.58 -3.71 9.83
CA ALA A 7 15.98 -3.94 10.16
C ALA A 7 16.75 -4.84 9.17
N ARG A 8 16.03 -5.56 8.30
CA ARG A 8 16.63 -6.36 7.22
C ARG A 8 17.14 -5.50 6.06
N ILE A 9 16.63 -4.27 5.94
CA ILE A 9 16.97 -3.33 4.88
C ILE A 9 18.11 -2.45 5.35
N GLN A 10 19.20 -2.44 4.58
CA GLN A 10 20.37 -1.60 4.85
C GLN A 10 20.32 -0.34 3.98
N VAL A 11 20.22 0.81 4.64
CA VAL A 11 20.21 2.12 3.99
C VAL A 11 21.58 2.79 4.11
N THR A 12 21.92 3.57 3.08
CA THR A 12 23.13 4.42 3.00
C THR A 12 22.82 5.88 3.26
N GLY A 13 21.60 6.33 2.94
CA GLY A 13 21.16 7.72 3.14
C GLY A 13 19.77 7.96 2.58
N ILE A 14 19.38 9.23 2.52
CA ILE A 14 18.14 9.72 1.89
C ILE A 14 18.52 10.37 0.56
N ILE A 15 17.70 10.17 -0.47
CA ILE A 15 17.82 10.80 -1.79
C ILE A 15 16.98 12.10 -1.76
N PRO A 16 17.60 13.29 -1.65
CA PRO A 16 16.86 14.54 -1.46
C PRO A 16 15.97 14.89 -2.66
N GLU A 17 16.41 14.59 -3.88
CA GLU A 17 15.72 14.94 -5.13
C GLU A 17 14.41 14.15 -5.31
N LYS A 18 14.29 13.00 -4.64
CA LYS A 18 13.11 12.12 -4.67
C LYS A 18 12.27 12.22 -3.40
N THR A 19 12.53 13.23 -2.57
CA THR A 19 11.79 13.50 -1.35
C THR A 19 10.74 14.57 -1.60
N THR A 20 9.50 14.32 -1.18
CA THR A 20 8.37 15.24 -1.41
C THR A 20 7.50 15.38 -0.16
N VAL A 21 6.67 16.43 -0.12
CA VAL A 21 5.68 16.65 0.95
C VAL A 21 4.29 16.34 0.41
N PHE A 22 3.53 15.52 1.13
CA PHE A 22 2.13 15.27 0.78
C PHE A 22 1.26 16.46 1.15
N LYS A 23 0.29 16.77 0.29
CA LYS A 23 -0.74 17.79 0.55
C LYS A 23 -1.83 17.21 1.44
N SER A 24 -1.58 17.21 2.76
CA SER A 24 -2.52 16.80 3.80
C SER A 24 -2.33 17.68 5.05
N ASN A 25 -3.27 17.65 6.00
CA ASN A 25 -3.31 18.54 7.16
C ASN A 25 -2.00 18.55 7.98
N LEU A 26 -1.34 17.40 8.11
CA LEU A 26 -0.10 17.24 8.89
C LEU A 26 1.18 17.23 8.02
N PHE A 27 1.07 17.55 6.72
CA PHE A 27 2.19 17.64 5.78
C PHE A 27 3.22 16.48 5.89
N PRO A 28 2.79 15.21 5.78
CA PRO A 28 3.73 14.10 5.92
C PRO A 28 4.77 14.10 4.80
N LEU A 29 5.96 13.60 5.12
CA LEU A 29 7.11 13.59 4.22
C LEU A 29 7.22 12.23 3.52
N ARG A 30 7.30 12.21 2.20
CA ARG A 30 7.79 11.04 1.45
C ARG A 30 9.31 11.10 1.40
N LEU A 31 9.99 10.28 2.18
CA LEU A 31 11.45 10.16 2.17
C LEU A 31 11.85 8.94 1.33
N THR A 32 12.72 9.12 0.33
CA THR A 32 13.23 8.00 -0.46
C THR A 32 14.62 7.62 0.03
N PHE A 33 14.77 6.44 0.63
CA PHE A 33 16.06 5.93 1.09
C PHE A 33 16.82 5.26 -0.06
N SER A 34 18.14 5.49 -0.12
CA SER A 34 19.06 4.72 -0.96
C SER A 34 19.51 3.48 -0.21
N LEU A 35 19.47 2.33 -0.87
CA LEU A 35 19.91 1.04 -0.36
C LEU A 35 21.37 0.77 -0.75
N ALA A 36 22.02 -0.09 0.02
CA ALA A 36 23.43 -0.46 -0.22
C ALA A 36 23.65 -1.19 -1.56
N ASP A 37 22.61 -1.81 -2.13
CA ASP A 37 22.62 -2.51 -3.42
C ASP A 37 22.24 -1.60 -4.61
N GLY A 38 22.06 -0.30 -4.37
CA GLY A 38 21.62 0.66 -5.39
C GLY A 38 20.10 0.75 -5.55
N GLY A 39 19.33 -0.04 -4.78
CA GLY A 39 17.88 0.06 -4.74
C GLY A 39 17.36 1.31 -4.01
N GLU A 40 16.05 1.51 -4.09
CA GLU A 40 15.35 2.61 -3.42
C GLU A 40 14.24 2.07 -2.53
N TYR A 41 14.07 2.68 -1.36
CA TYR A 41 13.02 2.32 -0.42
C TYR A 41 12.28 3.56 0.09
N PRO A 42 11.14 3.91 -0.53
CA PRO A 42 10.36 5.06 -0.11
C PRO A 42 9.58 4.76 1.17
N VAL A 43 9.53 5.75 2.06
CA VAL A 43 8.72 5.74 3.28
C VAL A 43 7.95 7.04 3.41
N ILE A 44 6.85 6.99 4.14
CA ILE A 44 6.13 8.15 4.63
C ILE A 44 6.57 8.37 6.08
N PHE A 45 7.11 9.54 6.39
CA PHE A 45 7.39 9.99 7.75
C PHE A 45 6.31 10.97 8.19
N LYS A 46 5.68 10.69 9.32
CA LYS A 46 4.64 11.52 9.93
C LYS A 46 5.13 12.08 11.25
N THR A 47 4.79 13.35 11.49
CA THR A 47 5.03 14.07 12.75
C THR A 47 3.73 14.73 13.19
N GLY A 48 3.44 14.72 14.49
CA GLY A 48 2.17 15.17 15.06
C GLY A 48 1.03 14.15 14.93
N ASP A 49 1.33 12.87 14.68
CA ASP A 49 0.34 11.79 14.49
C ASP A 49 0.75 10.54 15.28
N ASP A 50 -0.20 9.90 15.99
CA ASP A 50 0.05 8.72 16.80
C ASP A 50 -0.19 7.44 15.97
N LEU A 51 0.90 6.87 15.44
CA LEU A 51 0.82 5.69 14.57
C LEU A 51 0.67 4.37 15.32
N ARG A 52 0.52 4.36 16.65
CA ARG A 52 0.44 3.10 17.41
C ARG A 52 -0.82 2.31 17.06
N GLN A 53 -1.93 2.99 16.77
CA GLN A 53 -3.17 2.34 16.35
C GLN A 53 -3.02 1.70 14.96
N ASP A 54 -2.55 2.47 13.96
CA ASP A 54 -2.23 1.97 12.62
C ASP A 54 -1.25 0.80 12.66
N GLN A 55 -0.19 0.93 13.47
CA GLN A 55 0.80 -0.13 13.66
C GLN A 55 0.16 -1.41 14.18
N LEU A 56 -0.70 -1.33 15.20
CA LEU A 56 -1.38 -2.51 15.74
C LEU A 56 -2.29 -3.15 14.68
N VAL A 57 -3.11 -2.36 14.00
CA VAL A 57 -4.03 -2.86 12.96
C VAL A 57 -3.24 -3.57 11.86
N ILE A 58 -2.18 -2.95 11.35
CA ILE A 58 -1.34 -3.54 10.30
C ILE A 58 -0.66 -4.83 10.78
N GLN A 59 -0.17 -4.89 12.03
CA GLN A 59 0.41 -6.12 12.58
C GLN A 59 -0.60 -7.26 12.64
N ILE A 60 -1.87 -6.97 12.95
CA ILE A 60 -2.94 -7.97 12.90
C ILE A 60 -3.21 -8.42 11.45
N ILE A 61 -3.24 -7.49 10.48
CA ILE A 61 -3.39 -7.84 9.06
C ILE A 61 -2.21 -8.71 8.58
N MET A 62 -0.98 -8.40 8.98
CA MET A 62 0.20 -9.24 8.70
C MET A 62 0.06 -10.65 9.27
N LEU A 63 -0.50 -10.79 10.48
CA LEU A 63 -0.76 -12.08 11.09
C LEU A 63 -1.84 -12.85 10.32
N MET A 64 -2.95 -12.19 9.97
CA MET A 64 -4.03 -12.79 9.16
C MET A 64 -3.51 -13.28 7.80
N ASP A 65 -2.71 -12.47 7.09
CA ASP A 65 -2.09 -12.87 5.81
C ASP A 65 -1.20 -14.11 5.99
N LYS A 66 -0.36 -14.16 7.03
CA LYS A 66 0.47 -15.34 7.32
C LYS A 66 -0.36 -16.60 7.60
N LEU A 67 -1.46 -16.47 8.34
CA LEU A 67 -2.36 -17.58 8.64
C LEU A 67 -3.09 -18.08 7.39
N LEU A 68 -3.61 -17.18 6.55
CA LEU A 68 -4.26 -17.53 5.29
C LEU A 68 -3.27 -18.24 4.34
N ARG A 69 -2.05 -17.74 4.21
CA ARG A 69 -0.99 -18.38 3.42
C ARG A 69 -0.62 -19.76 3.94
N LYS A 70 -0.65 -19.98 5.25
CA LYS A 70 -0.40 -21.30 5.86
C LYS A 70 -1.45 -22.33 5.43
N GLU A 71 -2.68 -21.88 5.19
CA GLU A 71 -3.78 -22.68 4.64
C GLU A 71 -3.81 -22.68 3.10
N ASN A 72 -2.69 -22.31 2.45
CA ASN A 72 -2.55 -22.19 0.99
C ASN A 72 -3.49 -21.18 0.31
N LEU A 73 -3.97 -20.18 1.06
CA LEU A 73 -4.83 -19.12 0.55
C LEU A 73 -4.07 -17.79 0.50
N ASP A 74 -3.47 -17.49 -0.66
CA ASP A 74 -2.83 -16.20 -0.93
C ASP A 74 -3.84 -15.20 -1.50
N LEU A 75 -4.38 -14.33 -0.63
CA LEU A 75 -5.34 -13.29 -1.02
C LEU A 75 -4.69 -12.01 -1.55
N LYS A 76 -3.38 -12.00 -1.83
CA LYS A 76 -2.68 -10.82 -2.38
C LYS A 76 -2.88 -9.56 -1.54
N LEU A 77 -2.84 -9.73 -0.22
CA LEU A 77 -2.89 -8.61 0.73
C LEU A 77 -1.57 -7.85 0.68
N THR A 78 -1.63 -6.53 0.93
CA THR A 78 -0.46 -5.65 0.99
C THR A 78 -0.32 -5.05 2.39
N PRO A 79 0.07 -5.84 3.41
CA PRO A 79 0.30 -5.31 4.74
C PRO A 79 1.62 -4.52 4.78
N TYR A 80 1.55 -3.26 4.36
CA TYR A 80 2.68 -2.32 4.37
C TYR A 80 3.16 -2.09 5.81
N LYS A 81 4.46 -1.86 6.00
CA LYS A 81 5.01 -1.70 7.35
C LYS A 81 4.65 -0.38 7.98
N VAL A 82 4.39 -0.38 9.28
CA VAL A 82 4.20 0.82 10.10
C VAL A 82 5.03 0.67 11.37
N LEU A 83 5.72 1.74 11.75
CA LEU A 83 6.48 1.82 12.99
C LEU A 83 6.32 3.22 13.59
N ALA A 84 5.68 3.30 14.75
CA ALA A 84 5.75 4.46 15.63
C ALA A 84 7.16 4.52 16.24
N THR A 85 7.88 5.61 15.98
CA THR A 85 9.22 5.84 16.55
C THR A 85 9.17 6.67 17.84
N GLY A 86 8.01 7.26 18.13
CA GLY A 86 7.69 7.93 19.39
C GLY A 86 6.17 8.11 19.58
N PRO A 87 5.74 8.92 20.56
CA PRO A 87 4.32 9.13 20.87
C PRO A 87 3.52 9.85 19.78
N ASP A 88 4.18 10.65 18.95
CA ASP A 88 3.56 11.56 17.98
C ASP A 88 4.28 11.56 16.62
N HIS A 89 5.14 10.58 16.36
CA HIS A 89 5.84 10.48 15.08
C HIS A 89 6.20 9.03 14.75
N GLY A 90 6.32 8.76 13.45
CA GLY A 90 6.68 7.44 12.96
C GLY A 90 6.80 7.33 11.45
N MET A 91 7.02 6.10 11.01
CA MET A 91 7.31 5.73 9.63
C MET A 91 6.26 4.74 9.12
N MET A 92 5.86 4.90 7.86
CA MET A 92 5.04 3.95 7.12
C MET A 92 5.75 3.62 5.81
N GLN A 93 5.69 2.37 5.37
CA GLN A 93 6.22 1.98 4.07
C GLN A 93 5.36 2.63 2.98
N PHE A 94 6.01 3.30 2.02
CA PHE A 94 5.29 3.85 0.88
C PHE A 94 5.08 2.74 -0.16
N ILE A 95 3.83 2.53 -0.55
CA ILE A 95 3.45 1.65 -1.65
C ILE A 95 2.98 2.52 -2.81
N THR A 96 3.61 2.36 -3.97
CA THR A 96 3.22 3.07 -5.19
C THR A 96 1.80 2.67 -5.58
N SER A 97 0.86 3.58 -5.38
CA SER A 97 -0.56 3.34 -5.56
C SER A 97 -1.30 4.68 -5.71
N SER A 98 -2.54 4.62 -6.20
CA SER A 98 -3.42 5.78 -6.37
C SER A 98 -4.68 5.60 -5.52
N THR A 99 -5.20 6.68 -4.95
CA THR A 99 -6.50 6.63 -4.27
C THR A 99 -7.60 6.29 -5.29
N LEU A 100 -8.66 5.60 -4.87
CA LEU A 100 -9.79 5.32 -5.76
C LEU A 100 -10.43 6.61 -6.27
N ALA A 101 -10.45 7.68 -5.46
CA ALA A 101 -10.92 9.00 -5.89
C ALA A 101 -10.13 9.51 -7.11
N ASN A 102 -8.79 9.44 -7.07
CA ASN A 102 -7.95 9.85 -8.19
C ASN A 102 -8.12 8.92 -9.40
N VAL A 103 -8.17 7.60 -9.18
CA VAL A 103 -8.37 6.63 -10.27
C VAL A 103 -9.69 6.89 -11.00
N LEU A 104 -10.78 7.12 -10.27
CA LEU A 104 -12.08 7.41 -10.86
C LEU A 104 -12.09 8.76 -11.58
N SER A 105 -11.39 9.76 -11.07
CA SER A 105 -11.23 11.06 -11.75
C SER A 105 -10.47 10.92 -13.07
N ASP A 106 -9.34 10.22 -13.06
CA ASP A 106 -8.43 10.14 -14.20
C ASP A 106 -8.91 9.16 -15.29
N PHE A 107 -9.74 8.17 -14.91
CA PHE A 107 -10.20 7.09 -15.79
C PHE A 107 -11.73 7.08 -15.95
N ASN A 108 -12.35 8.27 -16.03
CA ASN A 108 -13.78 8.44 -16.35
C ASN A 108 -14.73 7.56 -15.50
N GLY A 109 -14.44 7.43 -14.20
CA GLY A 109 -15.23 6.64 -13.26
C GLY A 109 -15.04 5.12 -13.38
N SER A 110 -13.99 4.65 -14.06
CA SER A 110 -13.79 3.22 -14.33
C SER A 110 -12.45 2.68 -13.83
N LEU A 111 -12.50 1.85 -12.77
CA LEU A 111 -11.33 1.07 -12.33
C LEU A 111 -10.85 0.10 -13.41
N LEU A 112 -11.77 -0.41 -14.23
CA LEU A 112 -11.44 -1.30 -15.34
C LEU A 112 -10.55 -0.59 -16.38
N GLN A 113 -10.82 0.68 -16.68
CA GLN A 113 -9.98 1.44 -17.61
C GLN A 113 -8.57 1.67 -17.05
N PHE A 114 -8.45 1.93 -15.74
CA PHE A 114 -7.16 1.99 -15.07
C PHE A 114 -6.38 0.69 -15.21
N LEU A 115 -6.97 -0.46 -14.85
CA LEU A 115 -6.31 -1.76 -14.96
C LEU A 115 -5.95 -2.11 -16.41
N LYS A 116 -6.81 -1.79 -17.38
CA LYS A 116 -6.51 -1.97 -18.81
C LYS A 116 -5.36 -1.11 -19.30
N ALA A 117 -5.28 0.15 -18.85
CA ALA A 117 -4.23 1.06 -19.29
C ALA A 117 -2.85 0.60 -18.81
N HIS A 118 -2.78 -0.03 -17.64
CA HIS A 118 -1.54 -0.55 -17.08
C HIS A 118 -1.22 -1.99 -17.55
N HIS A 119 -2.22 -2.86 -17.71
CA HIS A 119 -2.04 -4.27 -18.06
C HIS A 119 -3.06 -4.78 -19.09
N PRO A 120 -2.99 -4.30 -20.34
CA PRO A 120 -3.92 -4.71 -21.39
C PRO A 120 -3.68 -6.16 -21.82
N ASP A 121 -4.76 -6.91 -22.03
CA ASP A 121 -4.74 -8.20 -22.70
C ASP A 121 -5.96 -8.34 -23.62
N GLU A 122 -5.80 -7.92 -24.87
CA GLU A 122 -6.87 -7.92 -25.88
C GLU A 122 -7.42 -9.32 -26.19
N LYS A 123 -6.65 -10.37 -25.92
CA LYS A 123 -7.07 -11.76 -26.17
C LYS A 123 -7.93 -12.31 -25.04
N ALA A 124 -7.91 -11.66 -23.87
CA ALA A 124 -8.60 -12.13 -22.67
C ALA A 124 -10.01 -11.53 -22.56
N VAL A 125 -10.94 -12.05 -23.36
CA VAL A 125 -12.36 -11.66 -23.33
C VAL A 125 -12.98 -11.91 -21.94
N GLY A 126 -12.58 -12.99 -21.26
CA GLY A 126 -13.09 -13.38 -19.94
C GLY A 126 -12.66 -12.47 -18.79
N THR A 127 -11.62 -11.66 -18.97
CA THR A 127 -11.10 -10.70 -17.98
C THR A 127 -11.28 -9.27 -18.47
N TYR A 128 -12.26 -9.09 -19.35
CA TYR A 128 -12.67 -7.82 -19.92
C TYR A 128 -11.57 -7.07 -20.66
N GLY A 129 -10.47 -7.71 -21.09
CA GLY A 129 -9.34 -7.03 -21.74
C GLY A 129 -8.20 -6.63 -20.80
N VAL A 130 -8.20 -7.12 -19.56
CA VAL A 130 -7.11 -6.98 -18.58
C VAL A 130 -6.37 -8.32 -18.46
N SER A 131 -5.08 -8.29 -18.18
CA SER A 131 -4.33 -9.51 -17.80
C SER A 131 -5.06 -10.33 -16.73
N ALA A 132 -5.19 -11.64 -16.96
CA ALA A 132 -5.85 -12.55 -16.03
C ALA A 132 -5.21 -12.56 -14.64
N ALA A 133 -3.89 -12.40 -14.56
CA ALA A 133 -3.17 -12.35 -13.29
C ALA A 133 -3.56 -11.11 -12.46
N VAL A 134 -3.68 -9.94 -13.10
CA VAL A 134 -4.05 -8.69 -12.42
C VAL A 134 -5.51 -8.75 -11.96
N MET A 135 -6.40 -9.31 -12.79
CA MET A 135 -7.80 -9.49 -12.39
C MET A 135 -7.94 -10.47 -11.21
N ASP A 136 -7.20 -11.58 -11.21
CA ASP A 136 -7.14 -12.51 -10.08
C ASP A 136 -6.62 -11.84 -8.80
N THR A 137 -5.54 -11.05 -8.90
CA THR A 137 -5.00 -10.26 -7.79
C THR A 137 -6.01 -9.25 -7.24
N TYR A 138 -6.69 -8.50 -8.12
CA TYR A 138 -7.72 -7.55 -7.74
C TYR A 138 -8.89 -8.22 -7.00
N VAL A 139 -9.40 -9.35 -7.51
CA VAL A 139 -10.51 -10.07 -6.88
C VAL A 139 -10.10 -10.64 -5.53
N LYS A 140 -8.92 -11.26 -5.45
CA LYS A 140 -8.38 -11.83 -4.20
C LYS A 140 -8.14 -10.78 -3.12
N SER A 141 -7.50 -9.67 -3.47
CA SER A 141 -7.22 -8.58 -2.54
C SER A 141 -8.50 -7.91 -2.06
N CYS A 142 -9.47 -7.67 -2.96
CA CYS A 142 -10.78 -7.15 -2.61
C CYS A 142 -11.52 -8.07 -1.64
N ALA A 143 -11.57 -9.38 -1.91
CA ALA A 143 -12.20 -10.34 -1.02
C ALA A 143 -11.52 -10.39 0.36
N GLY A 144 -10.18 -10.41 0.38
CA GLY A 144 -9.40 -10.42 1.62
C GLY A 144 -9.61 -9.17 2.47
N TYR A 145 -9.48 -7.98 1.88
CA TYR A 145 -9.72 -6.73 2.61
C TYR A 145 -11.17 -6.56 3.05
N CYS A 146 -12.17 -7.00 2.26
CA CYS A 146 -13.57 -7.01 2.69
C CYS A 146 -13.78 -7.77 4.01
N VAL A 147 -13.27 -9.01 4.09
CA VAL A 147 -13.40 -9.84 5.30
C VAL A 147 -12.60 -9.25 6.47
N ILE A 148 -11.36 -8.85 6.23
CA ILE A 148 -10.48 -8.31 7.28
C ILE A 148 -11.04 -7.03 7.88
N THR A 149 -11.47 -6.07 7.04
CA THR A 149 -12.04 -4.80 7.52
C THR A 149 -13.35 -5.00 8.25
N TYR A 150 -14.16 -5.98 7.85
CA TYR A 150 -15.35 -6.38 8.60
C TYR A 150 -15.00 -6.93 9.99
N LEU A 151 -14.06 -7.88 10.08
CA LEU A 151 -13.66 -8.51 11.34
C LEU A 151 -13.03 -7.52 12.32
N LEU A 152 -12.24 -6.58 11.81
CA LEU A 152 -11.55 -5.57 12.63
C LEU A 152 -12.42 -4.34 12.91
N GLY A 153 -13.61 -4.23 12.28
CA GLY A 153 -14.48 -3.08 12.42
C GLY A 153 -13.83 -1.76 11.95
N VAL A 154 -13.05 -1.80 10.88
CA VAL A 154 -12.33 -0.63 10.37
C VAL A 154 -13.33 0.38 9.81
N GLY A 155 -13.45 1.54 10.49
CA GLY A 155 -14.27 2.66 10.06
C GLY A 155 -13.60 3.55 9.01
N ASP A 156 -14.24 4.68 8.71
CA ASP A 156 -13.72 5.75 7.83
C ASP A 156 -13.26 5.28 6.44
N ARG A 157 -14.00 4.32 5.86
CA ARG A 157 -13.73 3.79 4.52
C ARG A 157 -14.42 4.68 3.48
N HIS A 158 -13.65 5.58 2.87
CA HIS A 158 -14.03 6.38 1.71
C HIS A 158 -12.99 6.27 0.59
N LEU A 159 -13.27 6.86 -0.58
CA LEU A 159 -12.48 6.69 -1.80
C LEU A 159 -11.05 7.24 -1.71
N ASP A 160 -10.76 8.12 -0.76
CA ASP A 160 -9.40 8.64 -0.51
C ASP A 160 -8.57 7.70 0.39
N ASN A 161 -9.23 6.86 1.20
CA ASN A 161 -8.60 5.90 2.12
C ASN A 161 -8.52 4.47 1.52
N LEU A 162 -9.02 4.29 0.30
CA LEU A 162 -8.89 3.09 -0.50
C LEU A 162 -7.89 3.37 -1.62
N LEU A 163 -6.81 2.57 -1.67
CA LEU A 163 -5.77 2.72 -2.67
C LEU A 163 -5.77 1.50 -3.59
N LEU A 164 -5.45 1.74 -4.85
CA LEU A 164 -5.30 0.73 -5.88
C LEU A 164 -3.89 0.83 -6.47
N SER A 165 -3.24 -0.33 -6.55
CA SER A 165 -1.96 -0.51 -7.21
C SER A 165 -2.21 -0.94 -8.68
N PRO A 166 -1.30 -0.63 -9.62
CA PRO A 166 -1.47 -1.09 -11.00
C PRO A 166 -1.32 -2.62 -11.16
N ASP A 167 -0.62 -3.32 -10.27
CA ASP A 167 -0.29 -4.76 -10.35
C ASP A 167 -1.33 -5.72 -9.76
#